data_AF-A0A359LMH7-F1
#
_entry.id   AF-A0A359LMH7-F1
#
_cell.length_a   1.000
_cell.length_b   1.000
_cell.length_c   1.000
_cell.angle_alpha   90.00
_cell.angle_beta   90.00
_cell.angle_gamma   90.00
#
_symmetry.space_group_name_H-M   'P 1'
#
loop_
_entity.id
_entity.type
_entity.pdbx_description
1 polymer ?
#
loop_
_entity_poly.entity_id
_entity_poly.type
_entity_poly.pdbx_seq_one_letter_code
_entity_poly.pdbx_strand_id
1 'polypeptide(L)' 'MDQSPQDPVVEAYKAGIDRTLLRENLKLSPTERLRKAMAHMKLAEELRGAGRRIRGPRRRPDSQ' A
#
# COMPACT_ATOMS: atom_id res chain seq x y z
N MET A 1 -7.16 23.66 -25.27
CA MET A 1 -6.75 22.46 -24.51
C MET A 1 -7.07 21.28 -25.40
N ASP A 2 -6.04 20.54 -25.80
CA ASP A 2 -6.19 19.40 -26.70
C ASP A 2 -7.00 18.30 -26.00
N GLN A 3 -8.27 18.16 -26.39
CA GLN A 3 -9.08 16.99 -26.07
C GLN A 3 -8.76 15.95 -27.15
N SER A 4 -7.59 15.34 -27.05
CA SER A 4 -7.33 14.11 -27.79
C SER A 4 -8.42 13.10 -27.38
N PRO A 5 -9.10 12.43 -28.33
CA PRO A 5 -10.08 11.40 -28.03
C PRO A 5 -9.46 10.40 -27.06
N GLN A 6 -10.18 10.05 -25.99
CA GLN A 6 -9.69 9.06 -25.03
C GLN A 6 -9.37 7.77 -25.80
N ASP A 7 -8.09 7.40 -25.83
CA ASP A 7 -7.64 6.20 -26.52
C ASP A 7 -8.41 4.98 -25.99
N PRO A 8 -9.16 4.25 -26.83
CA PRO A 8 -9.98 3.13 -26.39
C PRO A 8 -9.15 2.03 -25.70
N VAL A 9 -7.86 1.89 -26.06
CA VAL A 9 -6.93 0.98 -25.38
C VAL A 9 -6.71 1.44 -23.94
N VAL A 10 -6.48 2.74 -23.74
CA VAL A 10 -6.25 3.31 -22.41
C VAL A 10 -7.48 3.20 -21.53
N GLU A 11 -8.68 3.45 -22.07
CA GLU A 11 -9.93 3.30 -21.30
C GLU A 11 -10.24 1.84 -20.94
N ALA A 12 -9.96 0.89 -21.84
CA ALA A 12 -10.07 -0.53 -21.55
C ALA A 12 -9.21 -0.96 -20.35
N TYR A 13 -7.97 -0.46 -20.25
CA TYR A 13 -7.11 -0.74 -19.10
C TYR A 13 -7.52 0.01 -17.83
N LYS A 14 -8.09 1.22 -17.94
CA LYS A 14 -8.56 1.98 -16.76
C LYS A 14 -9.78 1.34 -16.09
N ALA A 15 -10.62 0.62 -16.83
CA ALA A 15 -11.92 0.12 -16.36
C ALA A 15 -11.83 -0.79 -15.12
N GLY A 16 -10.74 -1.56 -14.99
CA GLY A 16 -10.53 -2.47 -13.85
C GLY A 16 -9.72 -1.88 -12.68
N ILE A 17 -9.30 -0.61 -12.78
CA ILE A 17 -8.37 -0.01 -11.80
C ILE A 17 -9.13 0.95 -10.88
N ASP A 18 -9.19 0.63 -9.59
CA ASP A 18 -9.61 1.60 -8.58
C ASP A 18 -8.53 2.67 -8.42
N ARG A 19 -8.87 3.89 -8.88
CA ARG A 19 -7.99 5.06 -8.85
C ARG A 19 -8.25 5.97 -7.65
N THR A 20 -9.14 5.59 -6.72
CA THR A 20 -9.52 6.42 -5.57
C THR A 20 -8.29 6.78 -4.74
N LEU A 21 -7.51 5.79 -4.32
CA LEU A 21 -6.29 6.02 -3.54
C LEU A 21 -5.22 6.80 -4.30
N LEU A 22 -5.11 6.57 -5.62
CA LEU A 22 -4.16 7.30 -6.45
C LEU A 22 -4.52 8.79 -6.52
N ARG A 23 -5.80 9.11 -6.75
CA ARG A 23 -6.29 10.49 -6.78
C ARG A 23 -6.13 11.19 -5.44
N GLU A 24 -6.47 10.54 -4.33
CA GLU A 24 -6.27 11.13 -3.00
C GLU A 24 -4.80 11.41 -2.69
N ASN A 25 -3.88 10.51 -3.07
CA ASN A 25 -2.44 10.74 -2.87
C ASN A 25 -1.87 11.83 -3.79
N LEU A 26 -2.44 12.05 -4.98
CA LEU A 26 -2.03 13.12 -5.89
C LEU A 26 -2.45 14.51 -5.39
N LYS A 27 -3.47 14.61 -4.52
CA LYS A 27 -3.84 15.87 -3.86
C LYS A 27 -2.84 16.29 -2.78
N LEU A 28 -2.03 15.37 -2.27
CA LEU A 28 -1.05 15.64 -1.22
C LEU A 28 0.22 16.29 -1.79
N SER A 29 0.78 17.23 -1.04
CA SER A 29 2.13 17.74 -1.27
C SER A 29 3.18 16.64 -1.10
N PRO A 30 4.40 16.81 -1.67
CA PRO A 30 5.48 15.85 -1.50
C PRO A 30 5.78 15.53 -0.03
N THR A 31 5.78 16.54 0.84
CA THR A 31 6.04 16.38 2.27
C THR A 31 4.94 15.59 2.97
N GLU A 32 3.68 15.85 2.66
CA GLU A 32 2.55 15.10 3.23
C GLU A 32 2.58 13.63 2.78
N ARG A 33 2.93 13.38 1.52
CA ARG A 33 3.10 12.03 0.99
C ARG A 33 4.21 11.28 1.73
N LEU A 34 5.33 11.93 1.99
CA LEU A 34 6.43 11.34 2.76
C LEU A 34 6.01 11.01 4.19
N ARG A 35 5.34 11.95 4.88
CA ARG A 35 4.82 11.71 6.25
C ARG A 35 3.84 10.54 6.28
N LYS A 36 2.93 10.46 5.30
CA LYS A 36 1.97 9.36 5.17
C LYS A 36 2.68 8.03 4.95
N ALA A 37 3.71 8.00 4.10
CA ALA A 37 4.53 6.80 3.88
C ALA A 37 5.23 6.34 5.16
N MET A 38 5.83 7.27 5.93
CA MET A 38 6.46 6.97 7.22
C MET A 38 5.45 6.39 8.22
N ALA A 39 4.25 6.94 8.30
CA ALA A 39 3.19 6.42 9.16
C ALA A 39 2.79 4.97 8.78
N HIS A 40 2.66 4.68 7.49
CA HIS A 40 2.38 3.32 7.02
C HIS A 40 3.51 2.33 7.36
N MET A 41 4.78 2.74 7.23
CA MET A 41 5.91 1.89 7.62
C MET A 41 5.90 1.55 9.10
N LYS A 42 5.61 2.54 9.96
CA LYS A 42 5.47 2.35 11.41
C LYS A 42 4.36 1.35 11.74
N LEU A 43 3.18 1.52 11.14
CA LEU A 43 2.06 0.59 11.31
C LEU A 43 2.44 -0.84 10.88
N ALA A 44 3.09 -0.99 9.73
CA ALA A 44 3.51 -2.30 9.23
C ALA A 44 4.53 -2.97 10.18
N GLU A 45 5.43 -2.20 10.79
CA GLU A 45 6.36 -2.70 11.80
C GLU A 45 5.63 -3.18 13.07
N GLU A 46 4.70 -2.39 13.59
CA GLU A 46 3.90 -2.73 14.77
C GLU A 46 3.09 -4.02 14.55
N LEU A 47 2.43 -4.14 13.39
CA LEU A 47 1.68 -5.34 13.01
C LEU A 47 2.59 -6.57 12.91
N ARG A 48 3.78 -6.43 12.31
CA ARG A 48 4.77 -7.51 12.27
C ARG A 48 5.24 -7.91 13.67
N GLY A 49 5.47 -6.94 14.53
CA GLY A 49 5.82 -7.18 15.94
C GLY A 49 4.73 -7.95 16.68
N ALA A 50 3.47 -7.54 16.54
CA ALA A 50 2.32 -8.24 17.10
C ALA A 50 2.23 -9.69 16.57
N GLY A 51 2.37 -9.86 15.26
CA GLY A 51 2.36 -11.18 14.62
C GLY A 51 3.48 -12.11 15.10
N ARG A 52 4.66 -11.58 15.48
CA ARG A 52 5.74 -12.38 16.09
C ARG A 52 5.40 -12.80 17.52
N ARG A 53 4.82 -11.89 18.32
CA ARG A 53 4.40 -12.20 19.70
C ARG A 53 3.35 -13.30 19.75
N ILE A 54 2.39 -13.27 18.83
CA ILE A 54 1.32 -14.28 18.74
C ILE A 54 1.89 -15.66 18.36
N ARG A 55 2.84 -15.72 17.41
CA ARG A 55 3.40 -17.00 16.94
C ARG A 55 4.28 -17.71 17.96
N GLY A 56 4.73 -17.00 19.00
CA GLY A 56 5.65 -17.53 20.01
C GLY A 56 6.99 -18.04 19.43
N PRO A 57 7.92 -18.48 20.28
CA PRO A 57 9.05 -19.27 19.81
C PRO A 57 8.50 -20.58 19.23
N ARG A 58 8.91 -20.94 18.00
CA ARG A 58 8.72 -22.32 17.53
C ARG A 58 9.48 -23.23 18.51
N ARG A 59 8.76 -23.93 19.39
CA ARG A 59 9.35 -25.02 20.16
C ARG A 59 9.97 -25.99 19.16
N ARG A 60 11.29 -26.15 19.20
CA ARG A 60 11.93 -27.30 18.55
C ARG A 60 11.37 -28.53 19.28
N PRO A 61 10.86 -29.55 18.58
CA PRO A 61 10.53 -30.80 19.26
C PRO A 61 11.83 -31.31 19.87
N ASP A 62 11.84 -31.45 21.20
CA ASP A 62 12.98 -31.99 21.93
C ASP A 62 13.23 -33.40 21.40
N SER A 63 14.38 -33.59 20.77
CA SER A 63 14.87 -34.90 20.34
C SER A 63 15.21 -35.69 21.60
N GLN A 64 14.35 -36.65 21.96
CA GLN A 64 14.69 -37.75 22.86
C GLN A 64 15.59 -38.76 22.14
#